data_AF-U3P8J5-F1
#
_entry.id   AF-U3P8J5-F1
#
_cell.length_a   1.000
_cell.length_b   1.000
_cell.length_c   1.000
_cell.angle_alpha   90.00
_cell.angle_beta   90.00
_cell.angle_gamma   90.00
#
_symmetry.space_group_name_H-M   'P 1'
#
loop_
_entity.id
_entity.type
_entity.pdbx_description
1 polymer ?
#
loop_
_entity_poly.entity_id
_entity_poly.type
_entity_poly.pdbx_seq_one_letter_code
_entity_poly.pdbx_strand_id
1 'polypeptide(L)'
;MKDSHSNEIAEPASAYGPGRAPAGIPLTLRLGEREFASLVRIARARETTAAALVEQLVLHALSRTDVPPAVDSRPARRHTTYDQAVAAFRSDTRPAAGA
;
A
#
# COMPACT_ATOMS: atom_id res chain seq x y z
N MET A 1 -5.04 31.14 32.12
CA MET A 1 -4.29 30.89 30.85
C MET A 1 -3.75 29.47 30.92
N LYS A 2 -4.32 28.56 30.13
CA LYS A 2 -3.80 27.20 29.98
C LYS A 2 -4.14 26.81 28.54
N ASP A 3 -3.17 27.00 27.65
CA ASP A 3 -3.33 26.75 26.24
C ASP A 3 -3.34 25.24 25.97
N SER A 4 -4.41 24.82 25.29
CA SER A 4 -4.66 23.49 24.80
C SER A 4 -3.79 23.24 23.57
N HIS A 5 -2.90 22.25 23.60
CA HIS A 5 -2.35 21.67 22.39
C HIS A 5 -3.09 20.37 22.08
N SER A 6 -4.31 20.52 21.55
CA SER A 6 -4.96 19.47 20.78
C SER A 6 -4.13 19.28 19.51
N ASN A 7 -3.38 18.17 19.44
CA ASN A 7 -2.71 17.75 18.23
C ASN A 7 -3.78 17.18 17.29
N GLU A 8 -4.50 18.06 16.60
CA GLU A 8 -5.38 17.68 15.51
C GLU A 8 -4.50 17.12 14.39
N ILE A 9 -4.54 15.79 14.25
CA ILE A 9 -4.14 15.12 13.02
C ILE A 9 -5.05 15.70 11.95
N ALA A 10 -4.53 16.63 11.16
CA ALA A 10 -5.22 17.15 10.00
C ALA A 10 -5.53 15.97 9.09
N GLU A 11 -6.80 15.56 9.07
CA GLU A 11 -7.40 14.73 8.03
C GLU A 11 -6.86 15.21 6.68
N PRO A 12 -6.32 14.32 5.81
CA PRO A 12 -5.82 14.76 4.52
C PRO A 12 -6.98 15.40 3.77
N ALA A 13 -6.87 16.71 3.55
CA ALA A 13 -7.82 17.49 2.76
C ALA A 13 -8.10 16.72 1.48
N SER A 14 -9.38 16.36 1.30
CA SER A 14 -9.92 15.57 0.21
C SER A 14 -9.14 15.71 -1.09
N ALA A 15 -8.26 14.75 -1.37
CA ALA A 15 -7.50 14.64 -2.61
C ALA A 15 -8.41 14.06 -3.71
N TYR A 16 -9.53 14.72 -3.99
CA TYR A 16 -10.48 14.30 -5.03
C TYR A 16 -10.97 15.52 -5.81
N GLY A 17 -10.17 15.95 -6.79
CA GLY A 17 -10.66 16.68 -7.95
C GLY A 17 -11.13 15.69 -9.04
N PRO A 18 -12.16 16.01 -9.84
CA PRO A 18 -12.68 15.10 -10.85
C PRO A 18 -11.71 15.05 -12.05
N GLY A 19 -10.93 13.97 -12.15
CA GLY A 19 -10.05 13.77 -13.31
C GLY A 19 -8.94 12.76 -13.05
N ARG A 20 -9.32 11.47 -12.93
CA ARG A 20 -8.47 10.26 -13.07
C ARG A 20 -6.99 10.44 -12.67
N ALA A 21 -6.65 10.12 -11.43
CA ALA A 21 -5.34 9.54 -11.18
C ALA A 21 -5.37 8.07 -11.65
N PRO A 22 -4.38 7.59 -12.42
CA PRO A 22 -4.26 6.17 -12.76
C PRO A 22 -4.19 5.37 -11.45
N ALA A 23 -4.84 4.21 -11.41
CA ALA A 23 -5.02 3.38 -10.22
C ALA A 23 -3.66 3.08 -9.54
N GLY A 24 -3.30 3.87 -8.53
CA GLY A 24 -2.04 3.78 -7.80
C GLY A 24 -2.20 4.33 -6.39
N ILE A 25 -1.42 3.76 -5.45
CA ILE A 25 -1.39 4.23 -4.06
C ILE A 25 -0.67 5.59 -4.05
N PRO A 26 -1.26 6.64 -3.47
CA PRO A 26 -0.63 7.96 -3.43
C PRO A 26 0.67 7.90 -2.63
N LEU A 27 1.75 8.46 -3.19
CA LEU A 27 3.04 8.56 -2.53
C LEU A 27 3.19 9.92 -1.86
N THR A 28 3.38 9.91 -0.54
CA THR A 28 3.68 11.12 0.23
C THR A 28 5.19 11.21 0.48
N LEU A 29 5.82 12.27 0.00
CA LEU A 29 7.25 12.53 0.17
C LEU A 29 7.48 13.81 0.99
N ARG A 30 8.39 13.74 1.96
CA ARG A 30 8.85 14.94 2.68
C ARG A 30 10.12 15.44 2.02
N LEU A 31 10.03 16.61 1.39
CA LEU A 31 11.15 17.31 0.78
C LEU A 31 11.47 18.56 1.60
N GLY A 32 12.74 18.96 1.62
CA GLY A 32 13.10 20.30 2.08
C GLY A 32 12.62 21.36 1.10
N GLU A 33 12.60 22.61 1.56
CA GLU A 33 12.06 23.73 0.78
C GLU A 33 12.85 23.98 -0.51
N ARG A 34 14.18 23.89 -0.45
CA ARG A 34 15.07 24.11 -1.61
C ARG A 34 14.91 23.02 -2.66
N GLU A 35 14.77 21.77 -2.20
CA GLU A 35 14.58 20.59 -3.02
C GLU A 35 13.23 20.67 -3.73
N PHE A 36 12.16 21.01 -2.99
CA PHE A 36 10.83 21.20 -3.57
C PHE A 36 10.80 22.34 -4.59
N ALA A 37 11.40 23.49 -4.28
CA ALA A 37 11.47 24.62 -5.20
C ALA A 37 12.23 24.26 -6.50
N SER A 38 13.34 23.52 -6.35
CA SER A 38 14.11 23.05 -7.50
C SER A 38 13.32 22.07 -8.37
N LEU A 39 12.60 21.14 -7.74
CA LEU A 39 11.73 20.18 -8.43
C LEU A 39 10.64 20.89 -9.24
N VAL A 40 9.93 21.84 -8.61
CA VAL A 40 8.88 22.63 -9.29
C VAL A 40 9.46 23.43 -10.46
N ARG A 41 10.63 24.03 -10.29
CA ARG A 41 11.31 24.78 -11.35
C ARG A 41 11.66 23.89 -12.56
N ILE A 42 12.20 22.69 -12.31
CA ILE A 42 12.54 21.74 -13.36
C ILE A 42 11.27 21.23 -14.06
N ALA A 43 10.23 20.90 -13.30
CA ALA A 43 8.96 20.44 -13.85
C ALA A 43 8.35 21.51 -14.79
N ARG A 44 8.35 22.79 -14.38
CA ARG A 44 7.89 23.89 -15.22
C ARG A 44 8.70 24.04 -16.51
N ALA A 45 10.03 23.96 -16.43
CA ALA A 45 10.90 24.05 -17.60
C ALA A 45 10.69 22.90 -18.61
N ARG A 46 10.08 21.79 -18.16
CA ARG A 46 9.76 20.61 -18.96
C ARG A 46 8.27 20.47 -19.26
N GLU A 47 7.50 21.53 -19.03
CA GLU A 47 6.05 21.55 -19.26
C GLU A 47 5.30 20.37 -18.60
N THR A 48 5.73 19.98 -17.39
CA THR A 48 5.17 18.85 -16.63
C THR A 48 4.87 19.23 -15.19
N THR A 49 4.31 18.29 -14.42
CA THR A 49 4.04 18.47 -12.99
C THR A 49 5.15 17.87 -12.13
N ALA A 50 5.32 18.38 -10.91
CA ALA A 50 6.28 17.83 -9.95
C ALA A 50 5.98 16.34 -9.65
N ALA A 51 4.70 15.97 -9.57
CA ALA A 51 4.28 14.58 -9.35
C ALA A 51 4.70 13.66 -10.50
N ALA A 52 4.43 14.06 -11.75
CA ALA A 52 4.81 13.27 -12.93
C ALA A 52 6.34 13.16 -13.07
N LEU A 53 7.07 14.22 -12.74
CA LEU A 53 8.53 14.18 -12.76
C LEU A 53 9.10 13.22 -11.69
N VAL A 54 8.53 13.23 -10.49
CA VAL A 54 8.89 12.27 -9.42
C VAL A 54 8.56 10.84 -9.83
N GLU A 55 7.39 10.60 -10.41
CA GLU A 55 7.00 9.28 -10.92
C GLU A 55 8.02 8.76 -11.93
N GLN A 56 8.40 9.57 -12.92
CA GLN A 56 9.42 9.20 -13.90
C GLN A 56 10.77 8.89 -13.24
N LEU A 57 11.19 9.68 -12.26
CA LEU A 57 12.44 9.46 -11.52
C LEU A 57 12.41 8.15 -10.73
N VAL A 58 11.29 7.86 -10.06
CA VAL A 58 11.09 6.63 -9.29
C VAL A 58 11.10 5.42 -10.21
N LEU A 59 10.33 5.46 -11.30
CA LEU A 59 10.30 4.37 -12.29
C LEU A 59 11.69 4.12 -12.90
N HIS A 60 12.43 5.18 -13.20
CA HIS A 60 13.79 5.10 -13.74
C HIS A 60 14.83 4.61 -12.71
N ALA A 61 14.60 4.86 -11.43
CA ALA A 61 15.43 4.29 -10.37
C ALA A 61 15.13 2.80 -10.22
N LEU A 62 13.85 2.42 -10.11
CA LEU A 62 13.42 1.03 -9.96
C LEU A 62 13.82 0.14 -11.13
N SER A 63 13.83 0.66 -12.36
CA SER A 63 14.27 -0.10 -13.53
C SER A 63 15.76 -0.44 -13.53
N ARG A 64 16.55 0.24 -12.68
CA ARG A 64 18.01 0.06 -12.57
C ARG A 64 18.45 -0.50 -11.22
N THR A 65 17.55 -0.54 -10.25
CA THR A 65 17.80 -1.18 -8.96
C THR A 65 17.88 -2.69 -9.18
N ASP A 66 18.96 -3.31 -8.71
CA ASP A 66 19.07 -4.76 -8.68
C ASP A 66 18.01 -5.31 -7.71
N VAL A 67 17.04 -6.03 -8.25
CA VAL A 67 15.96 -6.62 -7.44
C VAL A 67 16.43 -8.01 -7.04
N PRO A 68 16.54 -8.33 -5.73
CA PRO A 68 16.89 -9.67 -5.30
C PRO A 68 15.92 -10.67 -5.93
N PRO A 69 16.39 -11.85 -6.35
CA PRO A 69 15.55 -12.84 -6.98
C PRO A 69 14.33 -13.11 -6.09
N ALA A 70 13.16 -13.27 -6.71
CA ALA A 70 11.94 -13.58 -5.99
C ALA A 70 12.23 -14.75 -5.05
N VAL A 71 12.09 -14.51 -3.74
CA VAL A 71 12.27 -15.57 -2.76
C VAL A 71 11.22 -16.62 -3.09
N ASP A 72 11.67 -17.83 -3.38
CA ASP A 72 10.80 -19.00 -3.46
C ASP A 72 9.95 -19.02 -2.19
N SER A 73 8.69 -18.60 -2.35
CA SER A 73 7.72 -18.55 -1.26
C SER A 73 7.28 -19.98 -1.02
N ARG A 74 8.17 -20.78 -0.42
CA ARG A 74 7.80 -22.10 0.06
C ARG A 74 6.86 -21.86 1.24
N PRO A 75 5.59 -22.28 1.17
CA PRO A 75 4.71 -22.12 2.30
C PRO A 75 5.37 -22.78 3.51
N ALA A 76 5.57 -21.98 4.56
CA ALA A 76 6.31 -22.41 5.76
C ALA A 76 5.64 -23.59 6.47
N ARG A 77 4.37 -23.87 6.15
CA ARG A 77 3.59 -24.99 6.65
C ARG A 77 3.05 -25.79 5.49
N ARG A 78 3.11 -27.12 5.60
CA ARG A 78 2.40 -28.01 4.68
C ARG A 78 0.92 -27.67 4.74
N HIS A 79 0.31 -27.46 3.58
CA HIS A 79 -1.13 -27.30 3.52
C HIS A 79 -1.79 -28.60 4.00
N THR A 80 -2.72 -28.50 4.95
CA THR A 80 -3.54 -29.64 5.36
C THR A 80 -4.51 -29.95 4.24
N THR A 81 -4.48 -31.18 3.74
CA THR A 81 -5.47 -31.64 2.75
C THR A 81 -6.85 -31.79 3.39
N TYR A 82 -7.91 -31.74 2.59
CA TYR A 82 -9.28 -31.94 3.08
C TYR A 82 -9.40 -33.26 3.88
N ASP A 83 -8.86 -34.36 3.36
CA ASP A 83 -8.88 -35.67 4.01
C ASP A 83 -8.20 -35.65 5.39
N GLN A 84 -7.08 -34.94 5.52
CA GLN A 84 -6.41 -34.74 6.81
C GLN A 84 -7.21 -33.87 7.78
N ALA A 85 -7.96 -32.89 7.27
CA ALA A 85 -8.80 -32.03 8.10
C ALA A 85 -10.03 -32.78 8.65
N VAL A 86 -10.56 -33.74 7.90
CA VAL A 86 -11.75 -34.51 8.30
C VAL A 86 -11.43 -35.84 9.00
N ALA A 87 -10.17 -36.27 9.07
CA ALA A 87 -9.78 -37.53 9.70
C ALA A 87 -10.21 -37.66 11.18
N ALA A 88 -10.28 -36.55 11.90
CA ALA A 88 -10.74 -36.51 13.29
C ALA A 88 -12.22 -36.14 13.45
N PHE A 89 -12.93 -35.85 12.36
CA PHE A 89 -14.34 -35.48 12.39
C PHE A 89 -15.20 -36.69 12.74
N ARG A 90 -15.93 -36.61 13.84
CA ARG A 90 -16.99 -37.57 14.19
C ARG A 90 -18.33 -36.84 14.12
N SER A 91 -19.24 -37.34 13.29
CA SER A 91 -20.61 -36.86 13.25
C SER A 91 -21.27 -37.18 14.60
N ASP A 92 -21.80 -36.16 15.27
CA ASP A 92 -22.61 -36.34 16.46
C ASP A 92 -23.96 -36.93 16.04
N THR A 93 -24.05 -38.26 15.97
CA THR A 93 -25.33 -38.94 15.78
C THR A 93 -26.11 -38.82 17.08
N ARG A 94 -26.83 -37.71 17.24
CA ARG A 94 -27.90 -37.60 18.23
C ARG A 94 -28.94 -38.68 17.92
N PRO A 95 -29.16 -39.69 18.78
CA PRO A 95 -30.19 -40.68 18.52
C PRO A 95 -31.55 -39.97 18.45
N ALA A 96 -32.33 -40.29 17.42
CA ALA A 96 -33.70 -39.81 17.29
C ALA A 96 -34.43 -40.15 18.59
N ALA A 97 -34.99 -39.11 19.23
CA ALA A 97 -35.81 -39.27 20.42
C ALA A 97 -36.94 -40.25 20.06
N GLY A 98 -36.91 -41.41 20.73
CA GLY A 98 -37.91 -42.44 20.59
C GLY A 98 -39.29 -41.94 21.02
N ALA A 99 -40.27 -42.38 20.23
CA ALA A 99 -41.70 -42.29 20.46
C ALA A 99 -42.13 -42.88 21.81
#